data_AF-A0A932EFP3-F1
#
_entry.id   AF-A0A932EFP3-F1
#
_cell.length_a   1.000
_cell.length_b   1.000
_cell.length_c   1.000
_cell.angle_alpha   90.00
_cell.angle_beta   90.00
_cell.angle_gamma   90.00
#
_symmetry.space_group_name_H-M   'P 1'
#
loop_
_entity.id
_entity.type
_entity.pdbx_description
1 polymer ?
#
loop_
_entity_poly.entity_id
_entity_poly.type
_entity_poly.pdbx_seq_one_letter_code
_entity_poly.pdbx_strand_id
1 'polypeptide(L)'
;MKRRLKNLLPRIVFEGVALNLKLSKIKLGLPKRVSLLAIFAYSLFTFLGYYPTFSIPPIKQHQIFAQTQQQKGEVIASSFSKPLILPHPGYLTTRFSNYHPGIDIAAGLGMPIHPVIDGVAEEAGFNIWGLGNYVVVAHENGFKSKYSHMGKIYVKKGDKVTSENILGEVGLTGRTSGPHTHLEITLNGQFVDPLKILPEISDLPVETPVKK
;
A
#
# COMPACT_ATOMS: atom_id res chain seq x y z
N MET A 1 -27.74 -59.01 34.70
CA MET A 1 -26.75 -59.91 34.06
C MET A 1 -27.02 -59.93 32.55
N LYS A 2 -25.99 -59.72 31.71
CA LYS A 2 -25.97 -59.63 30.22
C LYS A 2 -26.40 -58.27 29.62
N ARG A 3 -25.75 -57.67 28.61
CA ARG A 3 -24.39 -57.70 28.03
C ARG A 3 -24.31 -56.53 27.01
N ARG A 4 -23.11 -55.97 26.79
CA ARG A 4 -22.75 -54.93 25.80
C ARG A 4 -22.93 -55.38 24.34
N LEU A 5 -23.21 -54.42 23.44
CA LEU A 5 -22.67 -54.32 22.06
C LEU A 5 -23.01 -52.88 21.55
N LYS A 6 -22.14 -51.87 21.67
CA LYS A 6 -21.09 -51.44 20.72
C LYS A 6 -21.50 -51.33 19.24
N ASN A 7 -21.60 -50.06 18.82
CA ASN A 7 -21.17 -49.46 17.54
C ASN A 7 -22.03 -49.68 16.29
N LEU A 8 -22.60 -48.58 15.78
CA LEU A 8 -22.70 -48.22 14.36
C LEU A 8 -23.00 -46.70 14.29
N LEU A 9 -21.96 -45.87 14.13
CA LEU A 9 -22.06 -44.47 13.70
C LEU A 9 -21.74 -44.40 12.20
N PRO A 10 -22.28 -43.41 11.46
CA PRO A 10 -21.59 -42.12 11.29
C PRO A 10 -22.55 -40.92 11.49
N ARG A 11 -22.22 -39.94 12.33
CA ARG A 11 -21.42 -38.72 12.02
C ARG A 11 -21.97 -37.90 10.84
N ILE A 12 -22.98 -37.05 11.08
CA ILE A 12 -23.22 -35.78 10.35
C ILE A 12 -23.89 -34.77 11.31
N VAL A 13 -23.09 -33.76 11.69
CA VAL A 13 -23.39 -32.32 11.85
C VAL A 13 -24.74 -31.91 12.44
N PHE A 14 -24.75 -31.36 13.67
CA PHE A 14 -25.48 -30.13 14.04
C PHE A 14 -25.06 -29.69 15.45
N GLU A 15 -23.84 -29.16 15.57
CA GLU A 15 -23.49 -28.25 16.68
C GLU A 15 -23.10 -26.91 16.05
N GLY A 16 -24.11 -26.07 15.86
CA GLY A 16 -23.98 -24.70 15.38
C GLY A 16 -24.50 -23.74 16.44
N VAL A 17 -23.60 -23.35 17.34
CA VAL A 17 -23.57 -22.02 17.97
C VAL A 17 -24.91 -21.54 18.59
N ALA A 18 -25.28 -22.10 19.74
CA ALA A 18 -26.08 -21.37 20.71
C ALA A 18 -25.20 -20.26 21.32
N LEU A 19 -25.06 -19.14 20.62
CA LEU A 19 -24.53 -17.90 21.20
C LEU A 19 -25.53 -17.42 22.24
N ASN A 20 -25.31 -17.84 23.49
CA ASN A 20 -25.89 -17.25 24.70
C ASN A 20 -25.37 -15.81 24.85
N LEU A 21 -25.80 -14.92 23.96
CA LEU A 21 -25.64 -13.49 24.13
C LEU A 21 -26.59 -13.08 25.27
N LYS A 22 -26.02 -12.86 26.45
CA LYS A 22 -26.64 -12.11 27.55
C LYS A 22 -26.93 -10.68 27.05
N LEU A 23 -28.04 -10.52 26.33
CA LEU A 23 -28.54 -9.26 25.77
C LEU A 23 -28.88 -8.22 26.86
N SER A 24 -28.85 -8.60 28.14
CA SER A 24 -29.15 -7.72 29.28
C SER A 24 -28.12 -6.62 29.54
N LYS A 25 -27.01 -6.55 28.79
CA LYS A 25 -25.95 -5.55 28.98
C LYS A 25 -25.72 -4.60 27.80
N ILE A 26 -26.51 -4.72 26.72
CA ILE A 26 -26.41 -3.76 25.61
C ILE A 26 -27.29 -2.55 25.95
N LYS A 27 -26.69 -1.47 26.44
CA LYS A 27 -27.35 -0.16 26.52
C LYS A 27 -27.48 0.41 25.11
N LEU A 28 -28.47 -0.05 24.35
CA LEU A 28 -28.91 0.65 23.14
C LEU A 28 -29.42 2.03 23.60
N GLY A 29 -28.70 3.10 23.22
CA GLY A 29 -29.03 4.49 23.56
C GLY A 29 -30.29 5.01 22.87
N LEU A 30 -31.33 4.18 22.72
CA LEU A 30 -32.62 4.59 22.21
C LEU A 30 -33.55 5.04 23.36
N PRO A 31 -34.35 6.09 23.15
CA PRO A 31 -35.30 6.57 24.16
C PRO A 31 -36.23 5.42 24.57
N LYS A 32 -36.44 5.23 25.88
CA LYS A 32 -37.13 4.06 26.47
C LYS A 32 -38.50 3.72 25.85
N ARG A 33 -39.16 4.68 25.20
CA ARG A 33 -40.46 4.51 24.52
C ARG A 33 -40.39 3.93 23.10
N VAL A 34 -39.20 3.80 22.49
CA VAL A 34 -39.03 3.29 21.12
C VAL A 34 -38.69 1.79 21.07
N SER A 35 -38.45 1.13 22.21
CA SER A 35 -37.81 -0.19 22.21
C SER A 35 -38.72 -1.40 21.99
N LEU A 36 -40.06 -1.31 22.10
CA LEU A 36 -40.93 -2.49 21.95
C LEU A 36 -41.78 -2.47 20.68
N LEU A 37 -42.35 -1.31 20.32
CA LEU A 37 -43.19 -1.17 19.12
C LEU A 37 -42.40 -1.39 17.83
N ALA A 38 -41.14 -0.93 17.78
CA ALA A 38 -40.27 -1.11 16.62
C ALA A 38 -39.93 -2.60 16.40
N ILE A 39 -39.76 -3.37 17.48
CA ILE A 39 -39.49 -4.81 17.41
C ILE A 39 -40.73 -5.55 16.92
N PHE A 40 -41.92 -5.21 17.44
CA PHE A 40 -43.18 -5.79 16.96
C PHE A 40 -43.47 -5.44 15.49
N ALA A 41 -43.24 -4.19 15.08
CA ALA A 41 -43.41 -3.76 13.69
C ALA A 41 -42.44 -4.49 12.75
N TYR A 42 -41.18 -4.65 13.16
CA TYR A 42 -40.17 -5.38 12.37
C TYR A 42 -40.49 -6.88 12.27
N SER A 43 -40.92 -7.50 13.38
CA SER A 43 -41.40 -8.88 13.42
C SER A 43 -42.59 -9.09 12.46
N LEU A 44 -43.57 -8.19 12.49
CA LEU A 44 -44.74 -8.25 11.62
C LEU A 44 -44.34 -8.08 10.14
N PHE A 45 -43.44 -7.14 9.84
CA PHE A 45 -42.93 -6.90 8.48
C PHE A 45 -42.20 -8.12 7.89
N THR A 46 -41.36 -8.80 8.68
CA THR A 46 -40.69 -10.03 8.24
C THR A 46 -41.67 -11.21 8.06
N PHE A 47 -42.71 -11.31 8.89
CA PHE A 47 -43.73 -12.36 8.79
C PHE A 47 -44.60 -12.21 7.53
N LEU A 48 -44.83 -10.97 7.08
CA LEU A 48 -45.48 -10.65 5.80
C LEU A 48 -44.54 -10.73 4.58
N GLY A 49 -43.30 -11.22 4.75
CA GLY A 49 -42.33 -11.38 3.68
C GLY A 49 -41.72 -10.06 3.17
N TYR A 50 -41.91 -8.96 3.90
CA TYR A 50 -41.34 -7.67 3.55
C TYR A 50 -40.08 -7.41 4.37
N TYR A 51 -38.95 -7.45 3.68
CA TYR A 51 -37.65 -7.13 4.22
C TYR A 51 -37.31 -5.69 3.81
N PRO A 52 -37.44 -4.69 4.69
CA PRO A 52 -37.03 -3.33 4.34
C PRO A 52 -35.52 -3.36 4.07
N THR A 53 -35.12 -3.15 2.82
CA THR A 53 -33.73 -2.87 2.50
C THR A 53 -33.44 -1.45 2.98
N PHE A 54 -32.84 -1.33 4.17
CA PHE A 54 -32.25 -0.07 4.58
C PHE A 54 -31.09 0.22 3.63
N SER A 55 -31.34 1.08 2.64
CA SER A 55 -30.28 1.65 1.81
C SER A 55 -29.45 2.55 2.70
N ILE A 56 -28.41 1.98 3.31
CA ILE A 56 -27.37 2.76 3.99
C ILE A 56 -26.65 3.51 2.86
N PRO A 57 -26.75 4.84 2.78
CA PRO A 57 -25.99 5.56 1.78
C PRO A 57 -24.49 5.24 1.99
N PRO A 58 -23.70 5.06 0.93
CA PRO A 58 -22.28 4.83 1.09
C PRO A 58 -21.69 5.95 1.94
N ILE A 59 -21.06 5.57 3.06
CA ILE A 59 -20.42 6.53 3.96
C ILE A 59 -19.35 7.27 3.12
N LYS A 60 -19.35 8.61 3.15
CA LYS A 60 -18.32 9.49 2.52
C LYS A 60 -16.89 9.30 3.08
N GLN A 61 -16.61 8.16 3.70
CA GLN A 61 -15.35 7.85 4.38
C GLN A 61 -14.16 7.79 3.39
N HIS A 62 -14.43 7.43 2.14
CA HIS A 62 -13.40 7.38 1.09
C HIS A 62 -12.77 8.74 0.78
N GLN A 63 -13.53 9.85 0.88
CA GLN A 63 -13.00 11.18 0.61
C GLN A 63 -12.14 11.70 1.77
N ILE A 64 -12.55 11.46 3.02
CA ILE A 64 -11.81 11.89 4.22
C ILE A 64 -10.45 11.18 4.31
N PHE A 65 -10.41 9.88 3.99
CA PHE A 65 -9.15 9.12 4.00
C PHE A 65 -8.18 9.59 2.91
N ALA A 66 -8.66 9.84 1.69
CA ALA A 66 -7.84 10.35 0.60
C ALA A 66 -7.25 11.74 0.94
N GLN A 67 -8.07 12.65 1.48
CA GLN A 67 -7.62 13.98 1.92
C GLN A 67 -6.58 13.91 3.05
N THR A 68 -6.79 13.03 4.03
CA THR A 68 -5.83 12.82 5.14
C THR A 68 -4.47 12.31 4.63
N GLN A 69 -4.50 11.43 3.64
CA GLN A 69 -3.29 10.87 3.03
C GLN A 69 -2.55 11.89 2.17
N GLN A 70 -3.28 12.71 1.42
CA GLN A 70 -2.72 13.78 0.58
C GLN A 70 -2.09 14.88 1.44
N GLN A 71 -2.77 15.33 2.50
CA GLN A 71 -2.23 16.29 3.47
C GLN A 71 -0.96 15.77 4.16
N LYS A 72 -0.90 14.47 4.48
CA LYS A 72 0.30 13.86 5.07
C LYS A 72 1.49 13.91 4.10
N GLY A 73 1.29 13.69 2.80
CA GLY A 73 2.36 13.72 1.80
C GLY A 73 2.96 15.11 1.62
N GLU A 74 2.11 16.13 1.49
CA GLU A 74 2.54 17.52 1.32
C GLU A 74 3.30 18.05 2.54
N VAL A 75 2.89 17.67 3.75
CA VAL A 75 3.62 17.99 4.99
C VAL A 75 4.99 17.29 5.03
N ILE A 76 5.09 16.05 4.54
CA ILE A 76 6.37 15.35 4.47
C ILE A 76 7.29 16.04 3.45
N ALA A 77 6.81 16.33 2.24
CA ALA A 77 7.60 16.98 1.19
C ALA A 77 8.11 18.37 1.62
N SER A 78 7.28 19.15 2.31
CA SER A 78 7.64 20.48 2.83
C SER A 78 8.54 20.46 4.07
N SER A 79 8.75 19.29 4.69
CA SER A 79 9.63 19.16 5.86
C SER A 79 11.12 19.07 5.50
N PHE A 80 11.46 18.88 4.22
CA PHE A 80 12.84 18.77 3.77
C PHE A 80 13.44 20.14 3.41
N SER A 81 14.74 20.29 3.67
CA SER A 81 15.49 21.52 3.33
C SER A 81 15.68 21.73 1.83
N LYS A 82 15.56 20.66 1.03
CA LYS A 82 15.62 20.66 -0.43
C LYS A 82 14.38 19.99 -1.01
N PRO A 83 13.92 20.41 -2.20
CA PRO A 83 12.83 19.73 -2.88
C PRO A 83 13.26 18.31 -3.27
N LEU A 84 12.31 17.37 -3.23
CA LEU A 84 12.54 16.02 -3.76
C LEU A 84 12.57 16.07 -5.30
N ILE A 85 13.42 15.25 -5.89
CA ILE A 85 13.53 15.06 -7.34
C ILE A 85 13.11 13.65 -7.74
N LEU A 86 12.80 13.48 -9.02
CA LEU A 86 12.66 12.14 -9.60
C LEU A 86 14.05 11.51 -9.78
N PRO A 87 14.17 10.17 -9.68
CA PRO A 87 15.45 9.49 -9.90
C PRO A 87 15.98 9.64 -11.32
N HIS A 88 15.08 9.78 -12.30
CA HIS A 88 15.38 10.03 -13.70
C HIS A 88 14.09 10.50 -14.41
N PRO A 89 14.18 11.14 -15.60
CA PRO A 89 13.01 11.36 -16.44
C PRO A 89 12.44 10.03 -16.91
N GLY A 90 11.11 9.93 -16.98
CA GLY A 90 10.44 8.70 -17.37
C GLY A 90 8.93 8.84 -17.25
N TYR A 91 8.23 7.71 -17.39
CA TYR A 91 6.78 7.65 -17.22
C TYR A 91 6.41 6.52 -16.26
N LEU A 92 5.29 6.70 -15.58
CA LEU A 92 4.79 5.79 -14.57
C LEU A 92 4.17 4.56 -15.24
N THR A 93 4.65 3.37 -14.91
CA THR A 93 4.06 2.10 -15.39
C THR A 93 3.26 1.38 -14.33
N THR A 94 3.72 1.44 -13.08
CA THR A 94 3.08 0.76 -11.95
C THR A 94 2.96 1.71 -10.78
N ARG A 95 1.76 1.75 -10.17
CA ARG A 95 1.44 2.57 -9.00
C ARG A 95 1.64 1.82 -7.69
N PHE A 96 1.77 2.57 -6.62
CA PHE A 96 1.81 2.04 -5.25
C PHE A 96 0.52 1.30 -4.89
N SER A 97 0.66 0.11 -4.32
CA SER A 97 -0.46 -0.67 -3.78
C SER A 97 0.02 -1.64 -2.69
N ASN A 98 -0.90 -2.32 -2.02
CA ASN A 98 -0.56 -3.33 -1.02
C ASN A 98 0.26 -4.52 -1.59
N TYR A 99 0.21 -4.74 -2.90
CA TYR A 99 0.97 -5.80 -3.58
C TYR A 99 2.22 -5.28 -4.30
N HIS A 100 2.39 -3.95 -4.32
CA HIS A 100 3.49 -3.27 -5.00
C HIS A 100 3.93 -2.08 -4.14
N PRO A 101 4.88 -2.27 -3.20
CA PRO A 101 5.23 -1.30 -2.16
C PRO A 101 6.11 -0.14 -2.66
N GLY A 102 5.92 0.26 -3.92
CA GLY A 102 6.68 1.30 -4.60
C GLY A 102 5.99 1.74 -5.88
N ILE A 103 6.70 2.50 -6.70
CA ILE A 103 6.30 2.84 -8.07
C ILE A 103 7.34 2.33 -9.06
N ASP A 104 6.89 2.05 -10.27
CA ASP A 104 7.79 1.72 -11.39
C ASP A 104 7.82 2.89 -12.37
N ILE A 105 9.02 3.40 -12.63
CA ILE A 105 9.28 4.48 -13.57
C ILE A 105 10.03 3.90 -14.76
N ALA A 106 9.37 3.79 -15.91
CA ALA A 106 9.97 3.30 -17.13
C ALA A 106 10.98 4.29 -17.70
N ALA A 107 12.14 3.76 -18.09
CA ALA A 107 13.22 4.50 -18.72
C ALA A 107 14.13 3.56 -19.51
N GLY A 108 14.93 4.12 -20.41
CA GLY A 108 15.88 3.34 -21.21
C GLY A 108 16.97 2.68 -20.35
N LEU A 109 17.45 1.51 -20.80
CA LEU A 109 18.63 0.85 -20.21
C LEU A 109 19.82 1.82 -20.14
N GLY A 110 20.56 1.77 -19.03
CA GLY A 110 21.72 2.63 -18.82
C GLY A 110 21.38 4.07 -18.41
N MET A 111 20.09 4.43 -18.32
CA MET A 111 19.71 5.76 -17.82
C MET A 111 20.20 5.94 -16.38
N PRO A 112 20.92 7.05 -16.06
CA PRO A 112 21.40 7.32 -14.72
C PRO A 112 20.26 7.37 -13.69
N ILE A 113 20.48 6.78 -12.52
CA ILE A 113 19.56 6.83 -11.38
C ILE A 113 20.16 7.74 -10.31
N HIS A 114 19.44 8.80 -9.96
CA HIS A 114 19.80 9.76 -8.92
C HIS A 114 19.01 9.51 -7.63
N PRO A 115 19.54 9.88 -6.45
CA PRO A 115 18.76 9.83 -5.23
C PRO A 115 17.71 10.94 -5.23
N VAL A 116 16.51 10.65 -4.73
CA VAL A 116 15.39 11.60 -4.66
C VAL A 116 15.70 12.82 -3.79
N ILE A 117 16.63 12.69 -2.85
CA ILE A 117 17.19 13.76 -2.03
C ILE A 117 18.55 13.29 -1.47
N ASP A 118 19.36 14.22 -0.97
CA ASP A 118 20.65 13.93 -0.35
C ASP A 118 20.55 12.91 0.80
N GLY A 119 21.60 12.13 1.02
CA GLY A 119 21.62 11.11 2.05
C GLY A 119 22.90 10.27 2.08
N VAL A 120 22.79 9.08 2.64
CA VAL A 120 23.87 8.09 2.73
C VAL A 120 23.38 6.77 2.16
N ALA A 121 24.18 6.14 1.28
CA ALA A 121 23.91 4.80 0.79
C ALA A 121 24.02 3.80 1.96
N GLU A 122 22.88 3.43 2.54
CA GLU A 122 22.81 2.51 3.67
C GLU A 122 23.06 1.06 3.23
N GLU A 123 22.59 0.72 2.02
CA GLU A 123 22.80 -0.56 1.38
C GLU A 123 23.10 -0.39 -0.11
N ALA A 124 23.95 -1.26 -0.64
CA ALA A 124 24.22 -1.41 -2.06
C ALA A 124 24.57 -2.88 -2.30
N GLY A 125 23.78 -3.59 -3.10
CA GLY A 125 23.97 -5.03 -3.25
C GLY A 125 23.05 -5.69 -4.26
N PHE A 126 23.03 -7.02 -4.23
CA PHE A 126 22.21 -7.85 -5.10
C PHE A 126 21.25 -8.71 -4.28
N ASN A 127 19.98 -8.73 -4.67
CA ASN A 127 18.94 -9.54 -4.05
C ASN A 127 18.37 -10.54 -5.07
N ILE A 128 18.49 -11.82 -4.74
CA ILE A 128 18.01 -12.93 -5.58
C ILE A 128 16.47 -13.09 -5.58
N TRP A 129 15.77 -12.46 -4.64
CA TRP A 129 14.33 -12.63 -4.39
C TRP A 129 13.44 -11.67 -5.17
N GLY A 130 14.01 -10.91 -6.11
CA GLY A 130 13.25 -10.11 -7.04
C GLY A 130 13.83 -8.73 -7.30
N LEU A 131 14.54 -8.12 -6.35
CA LEU A 131 15.02 -6.74 -6.53
C LEU A 131 16.19 -6.65 -7.52
N GLY A 132 16.98 -7.71 -7.68
CA GLY A 132 18.22 -7.66 -8.46
C GLY A 132 19.25 -6.75 -7.81
N ASN A 133 19.98 -5.96 -8.60
CA ASN A 133 20.85 -4.92 -8.08
C ASN A 133 20.00 -3.80 -7.48
N TYR A 134 20.31 -3.43 -6.25
CA TYR A 134 19.57 -2.40 -5.53
C TYR A 134 20.47 -1.52 -4.66
N VAL A 135 19.97 -0.32 -4.39
CA VAL A 135 20.58 0.64 -3.45
C VAL A 135 19.49 1.15 -2.52
N VAL A 136 19.79 1.26 -1.23
CA VAL A 136 18.96 1.96 -0.24
C VAL A 136 19.72 3.22 0.19
N VAL A 137 19.07 4.38 0.07
CA VAL A 137 19.60 5.65 0.58
C VAL A 137 18.80 6.03 1.82
N ALA A 138 19.51 6.19 2.93
CA ALA A 138 18.97 6.75 4.16
C ALA A 138 19.13 8.28 4.13
N HIS A 139 18.03 8.98 4.41
CA HIS A 139 17.97 10.42 4.46
C HIS A 139 17.67 10.89 5.90
N GLU A 140 17.42 12.19 6.06
CA GLU A 140 17.04 12.76 7.35
C GLU A 140 15.65 12.28 7.82
N ASN A 141 15.38 12.43 9.12
CA ASN A 141 14.06 12.19 9.73
C ASN A 141 13.45 10.78 9.51
N GLY A 142 14.30 9.76 9.35
CA GLY A 142 13.85 8.37 9.18
C GLY A 142 13.26 8.08 7.80
N PHE A 143 13.47 8.98 6.83
CA PHE A 143 13.10 8.82 5.44
C PHE A 143 14.14 7.97 4.71
N LYS A 144 13.69 6.96 3.96
CA LYS A 144 14.57 6.12 3.13
C LYS A 144 13.95 5.92 1.75
N SER A 145 14.81 5.90 0.74
CA SER A 145 14.44 5.53 -0.63
C SER A 145 15.21 4.28 -1.05
N LYS A 146 14.54 3.36 -1.75
CA LYS A 146 15.14 2.16 -2.31
C LYS A 146 14.93 2.12 -3.81
N TYR A 147 15.99 1.82 -4.53
CA TYR A 147 16.04 1.77 -5.99
C TYR A 147 16.45 0.36 -6.39
N SER A 148 15.64 -0.31 -7.19
CA SER A 148 15.87 -1.71 -7.58
C SER A 148 15.91 -1.90 -9.10
N HIS A 149 16.23 -3.12 -9.53
CA HIS A 149 16.38 -3.55 -10.92
C HIS A 149 17.52 -2.86 -11.68
N MET A 150 18.52 -2.34 -10.98
CA MET A 150 19.64 -1.63 -11.62
C MET A 150 20.45 -2.53 -12.56
N GLY A 151 21.02 -1.96 -13.62
CA GLY A 151 21.97 -2.64 -14.49
C GLY A 151 23.34 -2.74 -13.81
N LYS A 152 23.76 -1.61 -13.24
CA LYS A 152 25.02 -1.45 -12.52
C LYS A 152 24.84 -0.51 -11.35
N ILE A 153 25.61 -0.74 -10.29
CA ILE A 153 25.68 0.10 -9.10
C ILE A 153 27.01 0.86 -9.12
N TYR A 154 26.97 2.16 -8.86
CA TYR A 154 28.14 3.05 -8.84
C TYR A 154 28.56 3.47 -7.43
N VAL A 155 27.69 3.30 -6.43
CA VAL A 155 27.95 3.64 -5.03
C VAL A 155 28.19 2.40 -4.18
N LYS A 156 28.77 2.60 -3.00
CA LYS A 156 28.98 1.56 -1.98
C LYS A 156 28.28 1.97 -0.70
N LYS A 157 28.02 0.97 0.15
CA LYS A 157 27.52 1.21 1.50
C LYS A 157 28.43 2.20 2.25
N GLY A 158 27.84 3.23 2.83
CA GLY A 158 28.50 4.30 3.58
C GLY A 158 28.79 5.56 2.77
N ASP A 159 28.64 5.53 1.44
CA ASP A 159 28.88 6.70 0.61
C ASP A 159 27.84 7.80 0.89
N LYS A 160 28.32 9.03 1.08
CA LYS A 160 27.45 10.21 1.09
C LYS A 160 27.08 10.55 -0.34
N VAL A 161 25.79 10.74 -0.59
CA VAL A 161 25.24 11.03 -1.90
C VAL A 161 24.40 12.30 -1.85
N THR A 162 24.47 13.08 -2.90
CA THR A 162 23.62 14.24 -3.17
C THR A 162 22.69 13.91 -4.32
N SER A 163 21.62 14.68 -4.47
CA SER A 163 20.70 14.65 -5.62
C SER A 163 21.38 14.66 -7.00
N GLU A 164 22.61 15.18 -7.09
CA GLU A 164 23.40 15.20 -8.32
C GLU A 164 24.23 13.92 -8.56
N ASN A 165 24.44 13.09 -7.54
CA ASN A 165 25.23 11.87 -7.68
C ASN A 165 24.44 10.77 -8.40
N ILE A 166 25.15 9.94 -9.15
CA ILE A 166 24.58 8.76 -9.82
C ILE A 166 24.77 7.54 -8.90
N LEU A 167 23.66 6.93 -8.48
CA LEU A 167 23.66 5.71 -7.66
C LEU A 167 23.99 4.47 -8.49
N GLY A 168 23.52 4.47 -9.73
CA GLY A 168 23.56 3.35 -10.65
C GLY A 168 22.84 3.71 -11.94
N GLU A 169 22.46 2.69 -12.70
CA GLU A 169 21.74 2.88 -13.96
C GLU A 169 20.56 1.92 -14.08
N VAL A 170 19.53 2.35 -14.82
CA VAL A 170 18.36 1.54 -15.14
C VAL A 170 18.80 0.26 -15.83
N GLY A 171 18.27 -0.87 -15.38
CA GLY A 171 18.62 -2.18 -15.92
C GLY A 171 17.46 -3.14 -15.97
N LEU A 172 17.83 -4.43 -15.95
CA LEU A 172 16.91 -5.56 -16.08
C LEU A 172 17.24 -6.68 -15.09
N THR A 173 17.86 -6.36 -13.96
CA THR A 173 18.21 -7.38 -12.96
C THR A 173 17.02 -7.71 -12.05
N GLY A 174 17.01 -8.93 -11.50
CA GLY A 174 15.90 -9.40 -10.66
C GLY A 174 14.65 -9.76 -11.47
N ARG A 175 13.48 -9.55 -10.89
CA ARG A 175 12.18 -9.89 -11.49
C ARG A 175 11.55 -8.65 -12.10
N THR A 176 11.73 -8.50 -13.41
CA THR A 176 11.28 -7.33 -14.18
C THR A 176 10.57 -7.76 -15.47
N SER A 177 9.64 -6.95 -15.97
CA SER A 177 8.98 -7.10 -17.28
C SER A 177 9.58 -6.23 -18.38
N GLY A 178 10.51 -5.32 -18.04
CA GLY A 178 11.11 -4.37 -18.97
C GLY A 178 11.96 -3.31 -18.24
N PRO A 179 12.73 -2.47 -18.96
CA PRO A 179 13.60 -1.48 -18.31
C PRO A 179 12.81 -0.44 -17.50
N HIS A 180 13.03 -0.41 -16.19
CA HIS A 180 12.43 0.55 -15.26
C HIS A 180 13.25 0.68 -13.98
N THR A 181 13.02 1.75 -13.23
CA THR A 181 13.42 1.85 -11.82
C THR A 181 12.22 1.54 -10.94
N HIS A 182 12.33 0.52 -10.08
CA HIS A 182 11.40 0.33 -8.98
C HIS A 182 11.85 1.15 -7.78
N LEU A 183 11.00 2.11 -7.37
CA LEU A 183 11.26 3.05 -6.28
C LEU A 183 10.32 2.80 -5.11
N GLU A 184 10.87 2.37 -3.98
CA GLU A 184 10.16 2.29 -2.72
C GLU A 184 10.55 3.46 -1.82
N ILE A 185 9.60 3.98 -1.06
CA ILE A 185 9.85 5.01 -0.06
C ILE A 185 9.30 4.55 1.28
N THR A 186 10.11 4.72 2.33
CA THR A 186 9.70 4.45 3.70
C THR A 186 9.95 5.65 4.60
N LEU A 187 9.05 5.88 5.55
CA LEU A 187 9.18 6.87 6.61
C LEU A 187 8.99 6.16 7.95
N ASN A 188 10.03 6.17 8.79
CA ASN A 188 10.01 5.49 10.10
C ASN A 188 9.58 4.02 9.99
N GLY A 189 10.06 3.32 8.95
CA GLY A 189 9.78 1.91 8.69
C GLY A 189 8.43 1.60 8.05
N GLN A 190 7.60 2.60 7.75
CA GLN A 190 6.33 2.41 7.04
C GLN A 190 6.44 2.84 5.58
N PHE A 191 5.90 2.03 4.67
CA PHE A 191 5.82 2.39 3.26
C PHE A 191 4.94 3.62 3.05
N VAL A 192 5.43 4.54 2.23
CA VAL A 192 4.73 5.74 1.80
C VAL A 192 4.59 5.68 0.29
N ASP A 193 3.40 6.00 -0.19
CA ASP A 193 3.14 6.14 -1.63
C ASP A 193 4.04 7.27 -2.20
N PRO A 194 5.01 6.95 -3.07
CA PRO A 194 5.94 7.93 -3.62
C PRO A 194 5.25 9.07 -4.39
N LEU A 195 4.08 8.81 -4.99
CA LEU A 195 3.34 9.83 -5.77
C LEU A 195 2.76 10.95 -4.90
N LYS A 196 2.74 10.78 -3.57
CA LYS A 196 2.26 11.82 -2.64
C LYS A 196 3.32 12.84 -2.25
N ILE A 197 4.59 12.57 -2.55
CA ILE A 197 5.71 13.39 -2.08
C ILE A 197 6.71 13.76 -3.17
N LEU A 198 6.75 13.01 -4.27
CA LEU A 198 7.60 13.30 -5.42
C LEU A 198 6.91 14.28 -6.36
N PRO A 199 7.69 14.95 -7.24
CA PRO A 199 7.13 15.70 -8.36
C PRO A 199 6.20 14.84 -9.23
N GLU A 200 5.30 15.50 -9.97
CA GLU A 200 4.39 14.82 -10.87
C GLU A 200 5.13 13.99 -11.93
N ILE A 201 4.65 12.76 -12.16
CA ILE A 201 5.20 11.82 -13.14
C ILE A 201 4.14 11.58 -14.20
N SER A 202 4.51 11.74 -15.48
CA SER A 202 3.61 11.46 -16.60
C SER A 202 3.20 9.99 -16.64
N ASP A 203 1.92 9.72 -16.91
CA ASP A 203 1.41 8.37 -17.22
C ASP A 203 1.70 7.94 -18.67
N LEU A 204 2.11 8.87 -19.52
CA LEU A 204 2.39 8.63 -20.93
C LEU A 204 3.88 8.76 -21.22
N PRO A 205 4.43 7.95 -22.15
CA PRO A 205 5.75 8.22 -22.68
C PRO A 205 5.74 9.63 -23.25
N VAL A 206 6.65 10.48 -22.79
CA VAL A 206 6.84 11.81 -23.39
C VAL A 206 7.26 11.56 -24.83
N GLU A 207 6.39 11.88 -25.79
CA GLU A 207 6.74 11.86 -27.20
C GLU A 207 7.94 12.79 -27.36
N THR A 208 9.12 12.22 -27.55
CA THR A 208 10.27 13.02 -27.94
C THR A 208 9.96 13.56 -29.33
N PRO A 209 9.97 14.89 -29.54
CA PRO A 209 9.78 15.42 -30.88
C PRO A 209 10.89 14.82 -31.75
N VAL A 210 10.49 13.98 -32.71
CA VAL A 210 11.40 13.47 -33.74
C VAL A 210 11.94 14.70 -34.44
N LYS A 211 13.23 15.02 -34.22
CA LYS A 211 13.94 16.00 -35.04
C LYS A 211 13.85 15.50 -36.48
N LYS A 212 12.99 16.14 -37.27
CA LYS A 212 12.96 16.01 -38.73
C LYS A 212 14.19 16.65 -39.32
#